data_AF-A0A660A8K0-F1
#
_entry.id   AF-A0A660A8K0-F1
#
_cell.length_a   1.000
_cell.length_b   1.000
_cell.length_c   1.000
_cell.angle_alpha   90.00
_cell.angle_beta   90.00
_cell.angle_gamma   90.00
#
_symmetry.space_group_name_H-M   'P 1'
#
loop_
_entity.id
_entity.type
_entity.pdbx_description
1 polymer ?
#
loop_
_entity_poly.entity_id
_entity_poly.type
_entity_poly.pdbx_seq_one_letter_code
_entity_poly.pdbx_strand_id
1 'polypeptide(L)'
;HELRTPLAVLQNRLESLFQKPNETILENSEHLASSLDEIRNMRILTTNLLNLARRDDGISPQWTDLDATFFDAIFENYQLVAEENGKVFLFENQVNRILRMDKALLKQLMTILFDNAIKYTDKEGV
;
A
#
# COMPACT_ATOMS: atom_id res chain seq x y z
N HIS A 1 4.66 2.34 20.26
CA HIS A 1 6.05 1.86 20.10
C HIS A 1 6.35 1.49 18.65
N GLU A 2 5.43 0.82 17.94
CA GLU A 2 5.62 0.39 16.55
C GLU A 2 5.87 1.50 15.52
N LEU A 3 5.39 2.73 15.75
CA LEU A 3 5.67 3.89 14.87
C LEU A 3 6.91 4.72 15.28
N ARG A 4 7.41 4.55 16.51
CA ARG A 4 8.45 5.45 17.07
C ARG A 4 9.84 5.06 16.56
N THR A 5 10.10 3.77 16.47
CA THR A 5 11.35 3.19 15.92
C THR A 5 11.54 3.50 14.43
N PRO A 6 10.58 3.24 13.52
CA PRO A 6 10.77 3.51 12.10
C PRO A 6 10.94 5.01 11.79
N LEU A 7 10.25 5.87 12.54
CA LEU A 7 10.37 7.32 12.39
C LEU A 7 11.75 7.83 12.81
N ALA A 8 12.31 7.30 13.90
CA ALA A 8 13.66 7.63 14.36
C ALA A 8 14.73 7.14 13.38
N VAL A 9 14.55 5.95 12.79
CA VAL A 9 15.46 5.42 11.75
C VAL A 9 15.42 6.29 10.49
N LEU A 10 14.22 6.67 10.03
CA LEU A 10 14.05 7.56 8.89
C LEU A 10 14.71 8.92 9.15
N GLN A 11 14.48 9.50 10.33
CA GLN A 11 15.05 10.79 10.72
C GLN A 11 16.58 10.76 10.73
N ASN A 12 17.20 9.76 11.35
CA ASN A 12 18.66 9.62 11.37
C ASN A 12 19.26 9.51 9.95
N ARG A 13 18.58 8.80 9.04
CA ARG A 13 19.06 8.64 7.66
C ARG A 13 18.96 9.93 6.87
N LEU A 14 17.86 10.67 7.01
CA LEU A 14 17.71 11.98 6.40
C LEU A 14 18.76 12.96 6.95
N GLU A 15 19.01 12.96 8.26
CA GLU A 15 20.07 13.77 8.88
C GLU A 15 21.47 13.39 8.36
N SER A 16 21.74 12.10 8.12
CA SER A 16 23.00 11.63 7.52
C SER A 16 23.19 12.11 6.08
N LEU A 17 22.11 12.21 5.29
CA LEU A 17 22.18 12.77 3.93
C LEU A 17 22.57 14.26 3.96
N PHE A 18 22.04 15.02 4.92
CA PHE A 18 22.40 16.43 5.09
C PHE A 18 23.83 16.66 5.60
N GLN A 19 24.45 15.68 6.26
CA GLN A 19 25.85 15.75 6.68
C GLN A 19 26.83 15.55 5.52
N LYS A 20 26.36 15.01 4.38
CA LYS A 20 27.18 14.71 3.20
C LYS A 20 26.59 15.29 1.91
N PRO A 21 26.47 16.62 1.80
CA PRO A 21 25.73 17.28 0.72
C PRO A 21 26.33 17.11 -0.68
N ASN A 22 27.57 16.64 -0.79
CA ASN A 22 28.26 16.43 -2.06
C ASN A 22 28.15 14.99 -2.58
N GLU A 23 27.58 14.05 -1.82
CA GLU A 23 27.30 12.70 -2.32
C GLU A 23 26.15 12.74 -3.33
N THR A 24 26.30 11.96 -4.39
CA THR A 24 25.31 11.84 -5.45
C THR A 24 24.10 11.04 -5.01
N ILE A 25 22.99 11.19 -5.73
CA ILE A 25 21.78 10.36 -5.54
C ILE A 25 22.12 8.87 -5.71
N LEU A 26 23.06 8.53 -6.61
CA LEU A 26 23.47 7.15 -6.86
C LEU A 26 24.19 6.54 -5.65
N GLU A 27 25.10 7.31 -5.04
CA GLU A 27 25.83 6.89 -3.82
C GLU A 27 24.89 6.71 -2.62
N ASN A 28 23.75 7.42 -2.61
CA ASN A 28 22.74 7.33 -1.55
C ASN A 28 21.53 6.46 -1.89
N SER A 29 21.55 5.76 -3.03
CA SER A 29 20.40 5.02 -3.56
C SER A 29 19.86 3.95 -2.60
N GLU A 30 20.74 3.22 -1.93
CA GLU A 30 20.35 2.18 -0.95
C GLU A 30 19.71 2.79 0.31
N HIS A 31 20.26 3.89 0.82
CA HIS A 31 19.70 4.62 1.95
C HIS A 31 18.33 5.22 1.62
N LEU A 32 18.15 5.75 0.41
CA LEU A 32 16.89 6.28 -0.09
C LEU A 32 15.84 5.17 -0.30
N ALA A 33 16.21 4.06 -0.92
CA ALA A 33 15.32 2.92 -1.14
C ALA A 33 14.78 2.36 0.18
N SER A 34 15.67 2.12 1.14
CA SER A 34 15.25 1.61 2.45
C SER A 34 14.47 2.64 3.27
N SER A 35 14.69 3.95 3.07
CA SER A 35 13.85 5.00 3.66
C SER A 35 12.43 5.01 3.08
N LEU A 36 12.29 4.77 1.78
CA LEU A 36 10.98 4.65 1.12
C LEU A 36 10.21 3.42 1.64
N ASP A 37 10.88 2.29 1.85
CA ASP A 37 10.27 1.10 2.45
C ASP A 37 9.78 1.36 3.88
N GLU A 38 10.55 2.08 4.68
CA GLU A 38 10.15 2.45 6.05
C GLU A 38 8.92 3.37 6.05
N ILE A 39 8.86 4.34 5.14
CA ILE A 39 7.68 5.19 4.93
C ILE A 39 6.46 4.35 4.53
N ARG A 40 6.64 3.37 3.62
CA ARG A 40 5.58 2.46 3.20
C ARG A 40 5.07 1.62 4.38
N ASN A 41 5.96 1.11 5.23
CA ASN A 41 5.60 0.37 6.45
C ASN A 41 4.83 1.25 7.45
N MET A 42 5.30 2.48 7.71
CA MET A 42 4.60 3.42 8.59
C MET A 42 3.22 3.79 8.04
N ARG A 43 3.06 3.91 6.72
CA ARG A 43 1.76 4.14 6.08
C ARG A 43 0.79 2.99 6.34
N ILE A 44 1.25 1.74 6.27
CA ILE A 44 0.42 0.57 6.58
C ILE A 44 0.01 0.58 8.05
N LEU A 45 0.94 0.81 8.98
CA LEU A 45 0.66 0.85 10.41
C LEU A 45 -0.33 1.96 10.78
N THR A 46 -0.14 3.17 10.26
CA THR A 46 -1.05 4.29 10.50
C THR A 46 -2.43 4.05 9.88
N THR A 47 -2.52 3.46 8.69
CA THR A 47 -3.78 3.06 8.07
C THR A 47 -4.51 2.02 8.93
N ASN A 48 -3.81 1.01 9.41
CA ASN A 48 -4.38 -0.02 10.28
C ASN A 48 -4.89 0.57 11.60
N LEU A 49 -4.15 1.51 12.19
CA LEU A 49 -4.51 2.15 13.46
C LEU A 49 -5.72 3.09 13.29
N LEU A 50 -5.79 3.84 12.19
CA LEU A 50 -6.97 4.63 11.81
C LEU A 50 -8.20 3.75 11.60
N ASN A 51 -8.04 2.59 10.96
CA ASN A 51 -9.13 1.63 10.80
C ASN A 51 -9.60 1.05 12.13
N LEU A 52 -8.67 0.78 13.05
CA LEU A 52 -8.98 0.28 14.38
C LEU A 52 -9.77 1.32 15.18
N ALA A 53 -9.31 2.58 15.19
CA ALA A 53 -9.99 3.68 15.86
C ALA A 53 -11.40 3.93 15.28
N ARG A 54 -11.56 3.82 13.95
CA ARG A 54 -12.89 3.90 13.31
C ARG A 54 -13.84 2.75 13.65
N ARG A 55 -13.32 1.61 14.11
CA ARG A 55 -14.16 0.48 14.56
C ARG A 55 -14.75 0.74 15.95
N ASP A 56 -14.05 1.47 16.81
CA ASP A 56 -14.54 1.77 18.17
C ASP A 56 -15.68 2.82 18.18
N ASP A 57 -15.71 3.74 17.21
CA ASP A 57 -16.83 4.70 17.02
C ASP A 57 -17.98 4.15 16.14
N GLY A 58 -17.86 2.92 15.66
CA GLY A 58 -18.77 2.32 14.69
C GLY A 58 -18.46 2.74 13.25
N ILE A 59 -18.31 1.75 12.37
CA ILE A 59 -18.18 2.01 10.94
C ILE A 59 -19.53 2.53 10.43
N SER A 60 -19.57 3.78 9.97
CA SER A 60 -20.71 4.35 9.24
C SER A 60 -20.42 4.30 7.74
N PRO A 61 -20.91 3.28 7.01
CA PRO A 61 -20.57 3.10 5.61
C PRO A 61 -21.24 4.17 4.76
N GLN A 62 -20.47 4.81 3.87
CA GLN A 62 -21.00 5.66 2.83
C GLN A 62 -21.36 4.81 1.62
N TRP A 63 -22.61 4.38 1.56
CA TRP A 63 -23.11 3.53 0.48
C TRP A 63 -23.10 4.26 -0.87
N THR A 64 -22.41 3.68 -1.83
CA THR A 64 -22.34 4.14 -3.22
C THR A 64 -22.62 2.98 -4.16
N ASP A 65 -23.13 3.30 -5.34
CA ASP A 65 -23.31 2.31 -6.41
C ASP A 65 -22.00 2.13 -7.16
N LEU A 66 -21.52 0.88 -7.21
CA LEU A 66 -20.29 0.47 -7.88
C LEU A 66 -20.64 -0.50 -9.00
N ASP A 67 -20.11 -0.28 -10.18
CA ASP A 67 -20.23 -1.17 -11.33
C ASP A 67 -18.90 -1.87 -11.62
N ALA A 68 -18.86 -2.65 -12.70
CA ALA A 68 -17.65 -3.36 -13.13
C ALA A 68 -16.44 -2.43 -13.30
N THR A 69 -16.63 -1.20 -13.80
CA THR A 69 -15.54 -0.28 -14.14
C THR A 69 -14.72 0.13 -12.92
N PHE A 70 -15.34 0.18 -11.75
CA PHE A 70 -14.64 0.43 -10.50
C PHE A 70 -13.62 -0.68 -10.18
N PHE A 71 -14.01 -1.94 -10.39
CA PHE A 71 -13.16 -3.09 -10.13
C PHE A 71 -12.07 -3.22 -11.20
N ASP A 72 -12.40 -3.01 -12.47
CA ASP A 72 -11.42 -3.03 -13.58
C ASP A 72 -10.29 -2.03 -13.31
N ALA A 73 -10.63 -0.78 -12.98
CA ALA A 73 -9.64 0.24 -12.67
C ALA A 73 -8.76 -0.12 -11.47
N ILE A 74 -9.28 -0.84 -10.47
CA ILE A 74 -8.48 -1.31 -9.33
C ILE A 74 -7.54 -2.43 -9.76
N PHE A 75 -8.06 -3.42 -10.49
CA PHE A 75 -7.28 -4.58 -10.91
C PHE A 75 -6.20 -4.23 -11.94
N GLU A 76 -6.46 -3.30 -12.86
CA GLU A 76 -5.46 -2.75 -13.78
C GLU A 76 -4.30 -2.08 -13.01
N ASN A 77 -4.61 -1.30 -11.97
CA ASN A 77 -3.59 -0.71 -11.11
C ASN A 77 -2.77 -1.79 -10.37
N TYR A 78 -3.41 -2.85 -9.88
CA TYR A 78 -2.73 -3.96 -9.23
C TYR A 78 -1.86 -4.76 -10.18
N GLN A 79 -2.28 -4.92 -11.44
CA GLN A 79 -1.47 -5.56 -12.46
C GLN A 79 -0.15 -4.80 -12.69
N LEU A 80 -0.23 -3.47 -12.84
CA LEU A 80 0.96 -2.63 -12.99
C LEU A 80 1.91 -2.76 -11.79
N VAL A 81 1.37 -2.72 -10.57
CA VAL A 81 2.18 -2.87 -9.34
C VAL A 81 2.79 -4.27 -9.24
N ALA A 82 2.08 -5.32 -9.64
CA ALA A 82 2.61 -6.68 -9.65
C ALA A 82 3.77 -6.83 -10.64
N GLU A 83 3.62 -6.29 -11.85
CA GLU A 83 4.65 -6.28 -12.89
C GLU A 83 5.93 -5.56 -12.41
N GLU A 84 5.80 -4.42 -11.74
CA GLU A 84 6.93 -3.71 -11.10
C GLU A 84 7.64 -4.56 -10.03
N ASN A 85 6.93 -5.48 -9.37
CA ASN A 85 7.48 -6.40 -8.38
C ASN A 85 7.96 -7.72 -9.00
N GLY A 86 8.00 -7.83 -10.33
CA GLY A 86 8.41 -9.04 -11.05
C GLY A 86 7.43 -10.21 -10.88
N LYS A 87 6.15 -9.90 -10.64
CA LYS A 87 5.07 -10.87 -10.43
C LYS A 87 4.01 -10.74 -11.51
N VAL A 88 3.29 -11.83 -11.73
CA VAL A 88 2.13 -11.84 -12.61
C VAL A 88 0.89 -11.65 -11.73
N PHE A 89 -0.04 -10.79 -12.14
CA PHE A 89 -1.34 -10.67 -11.51
C PHE A 89 -2.42 -10.85 -12.57
N LEU A 90 -3.20 -11.92 -12.43
CA LEU A 90 -4.31 -12.23 -13.32
C LEU A 90 -5.61 -11.92 -12.60
N PHE A 91 -6.52 -11.23 -13.27
CA PHE A 91 -7.85 -10.96 -12.76
C PHE A 91 -8.91 -11.27 -13.81
N GLU A 92 -10.08 -11.68 -13.32
CA GLU A 92 -11.28 -11.83 -14.12
C GLU A 92 -12.41 -11.09 -13.39
N ASN A 93 -12.87 -9.98 -13.97
CA ASN A 93 -13.95 -9.21 -13.39
C ASN A 93 -15.30 -9.76 -13.82
N GLN A 94 -15.97 -10.47 -12.91
CA GLN A 94 -17.29 -11.07 -13.14
C GLN A 94 -18.45 -10.21 -12.62
N VAL A 95 -18.20 -8.94 -12.29
CA VAL A 95 -19.24 -8.02 -11.81
C VAL A 95 -20.16 -7.66 -12.96
N ASN A 96 -21.38 -8.20 -12.94
CA ASN A 96 -22.39 -8.00 -13.99
C ASN A 96 -23.61 -7.18 -13.52
N ARG A 97 -23.52 -6.59 -12.33
CA ARG A 97 -24.59 -5.80 -11.71
C ARG A 97 -24.02 -4.68 -10.88
N ILE A 98 -24.83 -3.67 -10.61
CA ILE A 98 -24.50 -2.60 -9.66
C ILE A 98 -24.50 -3.18 -8.24
N LEU A 99 -23.41 -2.91 -7.52
CA LEU A 99 -23.21 -3.30 -6.13
C LEU A 99 -23.27 -2.04 -5.26
N ARG A 100 -24.15 -2.03 -4.25
CA ARG A 100 -24.24 -0.93 -3.30
C ARG A 100 -23.30 -1.18 -2.14
N MET A 101 -22.13 -0.53 -2.13
CA MET A 101 -21.09 -0.70 -1.11
C MET A 101 -20.37 0.61 -0.82
N ASP A 102 -19.64 0.66 0.30
CA ASP A 102 -18.72 1.76 0.58
C ASP A 102 -17.46 1.62 -0.27
N LYS A 103 -17.28 2.55 -1.21
CA LYS A 103 -16.16 2.59 -2.15
C LYS A 103 -14.80 2.59 -1.44
N ALA A 104 -14.66 3.38 -0.38
CA ALA A 104 -13.38 3.57 0.31
C ALA A 104 -13.02 2.32 1.11
N LEU A 105 -13.99 1.76 1.85
CA LEU A 105 -13.79 0.54 2.63
C LEU A 105 -13.52 -0.67 1.73
N LEU A 106 -14.23 -0.82 0.61
CA LEU A 106 -13.97 -1.91 -0.32
C LEU A 106 -12.57 -1.80 -0.93
N LYS A 107 -12.22 -0.62 -1.46
CA LYS A 107 -10.89 -0.40 -2.06
C LYS A 107 -9.78 -0.72 -1.04
N GLN A 108 -9.97 -0.30 0.21
CA GLN A 108 -9.03 -0.57 1.27
C GLN A 108 -8.88 -2.07 1.55
N LEU A 109 -10.00 -2.80 1.66
CA LEU A 109 -9.98 -4.26 1.85
C LEU A 109 -9.23 -4.95 0.71
N MET A 110 -9.55 -4.58 -0.54
CA MET A 110 -8.89 -5.14 -1.73
C MET A 110 -7.38 -4.85 -1.71
N THR A 111 -6.97 -3.64 -1.34
CA THR A 111 -5.55 -3.29 -1.26
C THR A 111 -4.83 -4.08 -0.18
N ILE A 112 -5.44 -4.30 0.99
CA ILE A 112 -4.84 -5.11 2.06
C ILE A 112 -4.64 -6.56 1.57
N LEU A 113 -5.62 -7.13 0.87
CA LEU A 113 -5.51 -8.48 0.32
C LEU A 113 -4.43 -8.56 -0.76
N PHE A 114 -4.37 -7.57 -1.65
CA PHE A 114 -3.36 -7.49 -2.70
C PHE A 114 -1.94 -7.31 -2.14
N ASP A 115 -1.74 -6.39 -1.20
CA ASP A 115 -0.44 -6.18 -0.55
C ASP A 115 0.05 -7.47 0.14
N ASN A 116 -0.85 -8.21 0.78
CA ASN A 116 -0.53 -9.53 1.35
C ASN A 116 -0.16 -10.54 0.28
N ALA A 117 -0.90 -10.63 -0.84
CA ALA A 117 -0.54 -11.52 -1.95
C ALA A 117 0.86 -11.18 -2.50
N ILE A 118 1.14 -9.91 -2.79
CA ILE A 118 2.46 -9.47 -3.27
C ILE A 118 3.55 -9.72 -2.23
N LYS A 119 3.27 -9.65 -0.93
CA LYS A 119 4.29 -9.91 0.09
C LYS A 119 4.61 -11.39 0.27
N TYR A 120 3.60 -12.26 0.20
CA TYR A 120 3.72 -13.66 0.61
C TYR A 120 3.76 -14.66 -0.55
N THR A 121 3.47 -14.25 -1.78
CA THR A 121 3.72 -15.08 -2.96
C THR A 121 5.24 -15.18 -3.20
N ASP A 122 5.77 -16.40 -3.33
CA ASP A 122 7.20 -16.62 -3.60
C ASP A 122 7.60 -16.14 -5.01
N LYS A 123 8.90 -16.07 -5.30
CA LYS A 123 9.44 -15.60 -6.59
C LYS A 123 9.00 -16.43 -7.81
N GLU A 124 8.45 -17.62 -7.60
CA GLU A 124 7.90 -18.51 -8.65
C GLU A 124 6.36 -18.60 -8.61
N GLY A 125 5.70 -17.90 -7.70
CA GLY A 125 4.25 -17.90 -7.62
C GLY A 125 3.64 -16.94 -8.64
N VAL A 126 2.71 -17.47 -9.45
CA VAL A 126 1.74 -16.68 -10.21
C VAL A 126 0.72 -16.08 -9.25
#